data_AF-A0A2J8KYA9-F1
#
_entry.id   AF-A0A2J8KYA9-F1
#
_cell.length_a   1.000
_cell.length_b   1.000
_cell.length_c   1.000
_cell.angle_alpha   90.00
_cell.angle_beta   90.00
_cell.angle_gamma   90.00
#
_symmetry.space_group_name_H-M   'P 1'
#
loop_
_entity.id
_entity.type
_entity.pdbx_description
1 polymer ?
#
loop_
_entity_poly.entity_id
_entity_poly.type
_entity_poly.pdbx_seq_one_letter_code
_entity_poly.pdbx_strand_id
1 'polypeptide(L)'
;TLFKIGYDYKLEQIKKGYDAPLCNLLLFKKVKALLGGNVRMMLSGGAPLSPQTHRFMNVCFCCPIGQGYGLTESCGAGTVTEVTDYTTGRVGAPLICCEIKLKDWQEGGYTINDKPNPRGEIVIGGQNISMGYFKNEEKTAEDYSVDENGQRNLG
;
A
#
# COMPACT_ATOMS: atom_id res chain seq x y z
N THR A 1 5.37 -10.92 -29.33
CA THR A 1 5.28 -12.30 -28.79
C THR A 1 3.88 -12.54 -28.24
N LEU A 2 3.39 -13.78 -28.29
CA LEU A 2 2.07 -14.17 -27.76
C LEU A 2 1.87 -13.74 -26.30
N PHE A 3 2.92 -13.82 -25.48
CA PHE A 3 2.92 -13.33 -24.10
C PHE A 3 2.56 -11.85 -24.00
N LYS A 4 3.16 -10.99 -24.83
CA LYS A 4 2.90 -9.54 -24.82
C LYS A 4 1.44 -9.24 -25.17
N ILE A 5 0.91 -9.91 -26.20
CA ILE A 5 -0.49 -9.74 -26.61
C ILE A 5 -1.44 -10.13 -25.48
N GLY A 6 -1.21 -11.27 -24.84
CA GLY A 6 -2.06 -11.71 -23.73
C GLY A 6 -1.89 -10.90 -22.46
N TYR A 7 -0.69 -10.39 -22.20
CA TYR A 7 -0.42 -9.44 -21.12
C TYR A 7 -1.21 -8.14 -21.33
N ASP A 8 -1.08 -7.53 -22.50
CA ASP A 8 -1.77 -6.28 -22.84
C ASP A 8 -3.29 -6.47 -22.80
N TYR A 9 -3.80 -7.58 -23.35
CA TYR A 9 -5.23 -7.90 -23.26
C TYR A 9 -5.72 -8.05 -21.82
N LYS A 10 -5.03 -8.84 -20.99
CA LYS A 10 -5.44 -9.04 -19.60
C LYS A 10 -5.35 -7.74 -18.80
N LEU A 11 -4.34 -6.92 -19.04
CA LEU A 11 -4.22 -5.59 -18.44
C LEU A 11 -5.44 -4.71 -18.76
N GLU A 12 -5.90 -4.70 -20.01
CA GLU A 12 -7.11 -3.96 -20.40
C GLU A 12 -8.39 -4.52 -19.77
N GLN A 13 -8.50 -5.83 -19.56
CA GLN A 13 -9.62 -6.43 -18.84
C GLN A 13 -9.62 -6.01 -17.36
N ILE A 14 -8.47 -6.08 -16.69
CA ILE A 14 -8.32 -5.68 -15.29
C ILE A 14 -8.70 -4.21 -15.09
N LYS A 15 -8.26 -3.31 -15.99
CA LYS A 15 -8.64 -1.89 -15.94
C LYS A 15 -10.15 -1.66 -16.02
N LYS A 16 -10.89 -2.58 -16.64
CA LYS A 16 -12.35 -2.55 -16.75
C LYS A 16 -13.06 -3.28 -15.60
N GLY A 17 -12.31 -3.85 -14.65
CA GLY A 17 -12.83 -4.63 -13.53
C GLY A 17 -13.10 -6.10 -13.86
N TYR A 18 -12.60 -6.62 -14.98
CA TYR A 18 -12.78 -8.01 -15.41
C TYR A 18 -11.49 -8.82 -15.27
N ASP A 19 -11.64 -10.15 -15.15
CA ASP A 19 -10.54 -11.09 -15.30
C ASP A 19 -10.47 -11.64 -16.75
N ALA A 20 -9.37 -12.31 -17.10
CA ALA A 20 -9.15 -12.96 -18.37
C ALA A 20 -8.87 -14.48 -18.19
N PRO A 21 -9.91 -15.32 -17.96
CA PRO A 21 -9.74 -16.74 -17.65
C PRO A 21 -8.95 -17.53 -18.71
N LEU A 22 -9.16 -17.22 -19.99
CA LEU A 22 -8.43 -17.87 -21.09
C LEU A 22 -6.94 -17.54 -21.05
N CYS A 23 -6.58 -16.28 -20.80
CA CYS A 23 -5.18 -15.88 -20.63
C CYS A 23 -4.56 -16.52 -19.38
N ASN A 24 -5.32 -16.61 -18.30
CA ASN A 24 -4.89 -17.29 -17.07
C ASN A 24 -4.55 -18.75 -17.33
N LEU A 25 -5.39 -19.47 -18.07
CA LEU A 25 -5.19 -20.88 -18.38
C LEU A 25 -4.04 -21.12 -19.38
N LEU A 26 -3.94 -20.30 -20.42
CA LEU A 26 -3.03 -20.53 -21.54
C LEU A 26 -1.63 -19.92 -21.34
N LEU A 27 -1.55 -18.74 -20.71
CA LEU A 27 -0.31 -17.96 -20.65
C LEU A 27 0.28 -17.89 -19.24
N PHE A 28 -0.57 -17.74 -18.23
CA PHE A 28 -0.12 -17.48 -16.86
C PHE A 28 -0.19 -18.71 -15.94
N LYS A 29 -0.72 -19.85 -16.41
CA LYS A 29 -0.79 -21.11 -15.65
C LYS A 29 0.57 -21.55 -15.11
N LYS A 30 1.64 -21.39 -15.90
CA LYS A 30 3.01 -21.71 -15.46
C LYS A 30 3.47 -20.79 -14.33
N VAL A 31 3.20 -19.49 -14.43
CA VAL A 31 3.53 -18.51 -13.37
C VAL A 31 2.76 -18.81 -12.10
N LYS A 32 1.45 -19.05 -12.20
CA LYS A 32 0.61 -19.47 -11.07
C LYS A 32 1.13 -20.75 -10.41
N ALA A 33 1.60 -21.72 -11.20
CA ALA A 33 2.17 -22.97 -10.68
C ALA A 33 3.51 -22.76 -9.95
N LEU A 34 4.38 -21.86 -10.44
CA LEU A 34 5.62 -21.49 -9.75
C LEU A 34 5.36 -20.88 -8.36
N LEU A 35 4.22 -20.22 -8.19
CA LEU A 35 3.77 -19.65 -6.92
C LEU A 35 3.00 -20.68 -6.05
N GLY A 36 2.98 -21.96 -6.42
CA GLY A 36 2.31 -23.04 -5.68
C GLY A 36 0.86 -23.30 -6.08
N GLY A 37 0.31 -22.59 -7.06
CA GLY A 37 -1.00 -22.89 -7.67
C GLY A 37 -2.24 -22.47 -6.88
N ASN A 38 -2.12 -22.24 -5.58
CA ASN A 38 -3.25 -22.00 -4.68
C ASN A 38 -3.26 -20.62 -4.02
N VAL A 39 -2.36 -19.71 -4.42
CA VAL A 39 -2.33 -18.34 -3.90
C VAL A 39 -3.62 -17.62 -4.29
N ARG A 40 -4.26 -17.01 -3.29
CA ARG A 40 -5.53 -16.26 -3.45
C ARG A 40 -5.34 -14.75 -3.39
N MET A 41 -4.27 -14.30 -2.75
CA MET A 41 -3.92 -12.90 -2.56
C MET A 41 -2.44 -12.82 -2.19
N MET A 42 -1.79 -11.73 -2.54
CA MET A 42 -0.50 -11.36 -1.96
C MET A 42 -0.56 -9.94 -1.41
N LEU A 43 0.22 -9.69 -0.36
CA LEU A 43 0.41 -8.37 0.21
C LEU A 43 1.88 -8.00 0.15
N SER A 44 2.15 -6.74 -0.21
CA SER A 44 3.49 -6.13 -0.22
C SER A 44 3.49 -4.91 0.69
N GLY A 45 4.55 -4.70 1.46
CA GLY A 45 4.69 -3.56 2.35
C GLY A 45 6.13 -3.37 2.84
N GLY A 46 6.36 -2.36 3.68
CA GLY A 46 7.67 -2.04 4.26
C GLY A 46 8.63 -1.29 3.33
N ALA A 47 8.53 -1.48 2.02
CA ALA A 47 9.33 -0.75 1.03
C ALA A 47 8.48 -0.33 -0.19
N PRO A 48 8.88 0.73 -0.92
CA PRO A 48 8.18 1.16 -2.13
C PRO A 48 8.16 0.07 -3.20
N LEU A 49 6.97 -0.24 -3.70
CA LEU A 49 6.78 -1.12 -4.84
C LEU A 49 6.54 -0.27 -6.11
N SER A 50 7.35 -0.49 -7.15
CA SER A 50 7.21 0.30 -8.38
C SER A 50 5.86 0.01 -9.06
N PRO A 51 5.19 1.03 -9.64
CA PRO A 51 3.93 0.82 -10.35
C PRO A 51 4.02 -0.22 -11.48
N GLN A 52 5.18 -0.28 -12.15
CA GLN A 52 5.45 -1.22 -13.24
C GLN A 52 5.52 -2.65 -12.73
N THR A 53 6.24 -2.88 -11.62
CA THR A 53 6.33 -4.20 -10.98
C THR A 53 4.98 -4.65 -10.44
N HIS A 54 4.26 -3.76 -9.74
CA HIS A 54 2.92 -4.04 -9.21
C HIS A 54 1.94 -4.46 -10.31
N ARG A 55 1.91 -3.71 -11.41
CA ARG A 55 1.08 -4.02 -12.58
C ARG A 55 1.43 -5.37 -13.18
N PHE A 56 2.74 -5.64 -13.33
CA PHE A 56 3.19 -6.92 -13.86
C PHE A 56 2.72 -8.09 -12.99
N MET A 57 2.81 -7.97 -11.67
CA MET A 57 2.32 -8.99 -10.74
C MET A 57 0.80 -9.18 -10.84
N ASN A 58 0.02 -8.10 -10.84
CA ASN A 58 -1.45 -8.15 -11.02
C ASN A 58 -1.87 -8.92 -12.28
N VAL A 59 -1.13 -8.75 -13.37
CA VAL A 59 -1.41 -9.47 -14.64
C VAL A 59 -0.91 -10.92 -14.57
N CYS A 60 0.31 -11.16 -14.12
CA CYS A 60 0.97 -12.45 -14.30
C CYS A 60 0.67 -13.48 -13.20
N PHE A 61 0.36 -13.05 -11.98
CA PHE A 61 0.27 -13.97 -10.82
C PHE A 61 -1.11 -14.58 -10.65
N CYS A 62 -2.12 -14.10 -11.40
CA CYS A 62 -3.50 -14.58 -11.34
C CYS A 62 -4.13 -14.48 -9.94
N CYS A 63 -3.68 -13.54 -9.11
CA CYS A 63 -4.29 -13.19 -7.84
C CYS A 63 -4.15 -11.68 -7.60
N PRO A 64 -5.04 -11.07 -6.78
CA PRO A 64 -4.90 -9.68 -6.36
C PRO A 64 -3.60 -9.46 -5.57
N ILE A 65 -2.96 -8.32 -5.82
CA ILE A 65 -1.77 -7.87 -5.09
C ILE A 65 -2.11 -6.57 -4.38
N GLY A 66 -2.19 -6.61 -3.05
CA GLY A 66 -2.38 -5.43 -2.23
C GLY A 66 -1.04 -4.81 -1.82
N GLN A 67 -0.94 -3.49 -1.85
CA GLN A 67 0.17 -2.77 -1.24
C GLN A 67 -0.31 -2.12 0.05
N GLY A 68 0.49 -2.20 1.11
CA GLY A 68 0.23 -1.53 2.38
C GLY A 68 1.43 -0.70 2.81
N TYR A 69 1.13 0.33 3.59
CA TYR A 69 2.12 1.18 4.25
C TYR A 69 1.87 1.17 5.75
N GLY A 70 2.95 1.21 6.51
CA GLY A 70 2.93 1.30 7.95
C GLY A 70 4.33 1.04 8.51
N LEU A 71 4.42 1.16 9.82
CA LEU A 71 5.64 1.19 10.59
C LEU A 71 5.55 0.15 11.72
N THR A 72 6.70 -0.20 12.31
CA THR A 72 6.70 -1.04 13.51
C THR A 72 5.94 -0.34 14.64
N GLU A 73 6.13 0.97 14.72
CA GLU A 73 5.56 1.93 15.67
C GLU A 73 4.04 2.07 15.52
N SER A 74 3.48 1.75 14.34
CA SER A 74 2.03 1.70 14.06
C SER A 74 1.47 0.27 14.14
N CYS A 75 2.16 -0.65 14.80
CA CYS A 75 1.81 -2.06 14.94
C CYS A 75 1.56 -2.78 13.61
N GLY A 76 2.36 -2.46 12.58
CA GLY A 76 2.26 -3.07 11.26
C GLY A 76 1.67 -2.12 10.24
N ALA A 77 0.42 -2.33 9.81
CA ALA A 77 -0.18 -1.58 8.72
C ALA A 77 -0.92 -0.32 9.22
N GLY A 78 -0.71 0.81 8.55
CA GLY A 78 -1.51 2.03 8.65
C GLY A 78 -2.53 2.15 7.51
N THR A 79 -2.14 1.71 6.31
CA THR A 79 -3.01 1.63 5.13
C THR A 79 -2.89 0.26 4.45
N VAL A 80 -3.93 -0.13 3.71
CA VAL A 80 -3.88 -1.30 2.83
C VAL A 80 -4.75 -1.10 1.59
N THR A 81 -4.28 -1.62 0.46
CA THR A 81 -5.06 -1.64 -0.78
C THR A 81 -6.20 -2.65 -0.68
N GLU A 82 -7.39 -2.24 -1.11
CA GLU A 82 -8.55 -3.12 -1.20
C GLU A 82 -8.33 -4.23 -2.23
N VAL A 83 -8.92 -5.40 -1.98
CA VAL A 83 -8.72 -6.61 -2.80
C VAL A 83 -9.15 -6.42 -4.25
N THR A 84 -10.13 -5.56 -4.48
CA THR A 84 -10.69 -5.24 -5.80
C THR A 84 -10.01 -4.03 -6.46
N ASP A 85 -9.10 -3.34 -5.76
CA ASP A 85 -8.37 -2.20 -6.30
C ASP A 85 -7.07 -2.66 -6.98
N TYR A 86 -7.05 -2.60 -8.31
CA TYR A 86 -5.89 -2.95 -9.13
C TYR A 86 -5.04 -1.75 -9.55
N THR A 87 -5.32 -0.57 -9.01
CA THR A 87 -4.51 0.62 -9.26
C THR A 87 -3.12 0.48 -8.64
N THR A 88 -2.15 1.16 -9.22
CA THR A 88 -0.73 1.00 -8.89
C THR A 88 -0.12 2.34 -8.49
N GLY A 89 0.92 2.31 -7.65
CA GLY A 89 1.61 3.53 -7.20
C GLY A 89 0.93 4.22 -6.02
N ARG A 90 0.17 3.47 -5.23
CA ARG A 90 -0.49 3.90 -3.99
C ARG A 90 -0.48 2.77 -2.98
N VAL A 91 -0.76 3.08 -1.72
CA VAL A 91 -0.69 2.14 -0.58
C VAL A 91 -2.08 1.80 0.00
N GLY A 92 -3.14 2.19 -0.71
CA GLY A 92 -4.51 2.00 -0.31
C GLY A 92 -5.02 3.03 0.71
N ALA A 93 -6.17 2.70 1.31
CA ALA A 93 -6.85 3.56 2.28
C ALA A 93 -6.38 3.27 3.72
N PRO A 94 -6.55 4.22 4.66
CA PRO A 94 -6.34 3.96 6.09
C PRO A 94 -7.13 2.75 6.57
N LEU A 95 -6.55 1.98 7.50
CA LEU A 95 -7.31 0.94 8.21
C LEU A 95 -8.39 1.57 9.08
N ILE A 96 -9.39 0.77 9.44
CA ILE A 96 -10.55 1.21 10.27
C ILE A 96 -10.12 1.80 11.62
N CYS A 97 -8.98 1.37 12.17
CA CYS A 97 -8.43 1.86 13.43
C CYS A 97 -7.42 3.00 13.28
N CYS A 98 -7.17 3.47 12.05
CA CYS A 98 -6.14 4.43 11.70
C CYS A 98 -6.75 5.72 11.17
N GLU A 99 -6.17 6.84 11.59
CA GLU A 99 -6.39 8.16 11.02
C GLU A 99 -5.07 8.64 10.41
N ILE A 100 -5.14 9.35 9.28
CA ILE A 100 -3.97 9.88 8.60
C ILE A 100 -4.20 11.35 8.32
N LYS A 101 -3.22 12.18 8.69
CA LYS A 101 -3.17 13.61 8.37
C LYS A 101 -1.84 13.97 7.72
N LEU A 102 -1.85 15.05 6.94
CA LEU A 102 -0.64 15.65 6.39
C LEU A 102 -0.28 16.90 7.18
N LYS A 103 0.99 17.05 7.49
CA LYS A 103 1.57 18.23 8.13
C LYS A 103 2.60 18.85 7.19
N ASP A 104 2.73 20.18 7.20
CA ASP A 104 3.79 20.84 6.43
C ASP A 104 5.16 20.31 6.84
N TRP A 105 5.98 19.93 5.86
CA TRP A 105 7.34 19.44 6.07
C TRP A 105 8.32 20.40 5.40
N GLN A 106 8.79 21.38 6.18
CA GLN A 106 9.62 22.46 5.66
C GLN A 106 10.97 21.97 5.15
N GLU A 107 11.60 21.01 5.82
CA GLU A 107 12.90 20.44 5.40
C GLU A 107 12.82 19.77 4.02
N GLY A 108 11.72 19.07 3.73
CA GLY A 108 11.46 18.47 2.42
C GLY A 108 10.82 19.41 1.40
N GLY A 109 10.49 20.65 1.80
CA GLY A 109 9.82 21.63 0.95
C GLY A 109 8.39 21.22 0.53
N TYR A 110 7.69 20.44 1.35
CA TYR A 110 6.31 20.00 1.10
C TYR A 110 5.33 20.74 1.98
N THR A 111 4.23 21.19 1.39
CA THR A 111 3.13 21.85 2.13
C THR A 111 1.77 21.29 1.75
N ILE A 112 0.86 21.28 2.72
CA ILE A 112 -0.53 20.87 2.55
C ILE A 112 -1.27 21.73 1.51
N ASN A 113 -0.71 22.89 1.15
CA ASN A 113 -1.26 23.79 0.14
C ASN A 113 -0.77 23.49 -1.29
N ASP A 114 0.16 22.54 -1.47
CA ASP A 114 0.69 22.16 -2.78
C ASP A 114 -0.43 21.75 -3.75
N LYS A 115 -0.20 22.05 -5.03
CA LYS A 115 -1.13 21.75 -6.13
C LYS A 115 -0.46 20.86 -7.18
N PRO A 116 -1.20 19.94 -7.84
CA PRO A 116 -2.64 19.72 -7.73
C PRO A 116 -3.07 18.98 -6.45
N ASN A 117 -2.15 18.30 -5.78
CA ASN A 117 -2.43 17.51 -4.58
C ASN A 117 -1.58 18.02 -3.40
N PRO A 118 -2.18 18.16 -2.19
CA PRO A 118 -1.46 18.42 -0.95
C PRO A 118 -0.33 17.42 -0.72
N ARG A 119 0.80 17.90 -0.18
CA ARG A 119 1.94 17.06 0.22
C ARG A 119 2.39 17.44 1.63
N GLY A 120 3.07 16.54 2.32
CA GLY A 120 3.54 16.82 3.67
C GLY A 120 4.11 15.58 4.33
N GLU A 121 4.51 15.76 5.58
CA GLU A 121 4.80 14.67 6.50
C GLU A 121 3.51 13.91 6.82
N ILE A 122 3.59 12.58 6.78
CA ILE A 122 2.47 11.69 7.08
C ILE A 122 2.46 11.48 8.59
N VAL A 123 1.38 11.92 9.25
CA VAL A 123 1.16 11.63 10.67
C VAL A 123 0.05 10.60 10.78
N ILE A 124 0.33 9.51 11.49
CA ILE A 124 -0.60 8.39 11.70
C ILE A 124 -1.11 8.44 13.13
N GLY A 125 -2.43 8.55 13.30
CA GLY A 125 -3.12 8.45 14.58
C GLY A 125 -3.92 7.16 14.67
N GLY A 126 -4.25 6.75 15.90
CA GLY A 126 -5.19 5.65 16.13
C GLY A 126 -4.80 4.70 17.24
N GLN A 127 -5.63 3.69 17.45
CA GLN A 127 -5.44 2.70 18.53
C GLN A 127 -4.27 1.74 18.26
N ASN A 128 -3.80 1.67 17.02
CA ASN A 128 -2.65 0.86 16.59
C ASN A 128 -1.30 1.56 16.82
N ILE A 129 -1.28 2.81 17.30
CA ILE A 129 -0.02 3.48 17.64
C ILE A 129 0.53 2.93 18.95
N SER A 130 1.76 2.44 18.87
CA SER A 130 2.53 1.90 20.00
C SER A 130 2.72 2.92 21.12
N MET A 131 3.19 2.46 22.27
CA MET A 131 3.37 3.31 23.46
C MET A 131 4.62 4.20 23.40
N GLY A 132 5.48 4.02 22.39
CA GLY A 132 6.79 4.64 22.32
C GLY A 132 7.94 3.64 22.32
N TYR A 133 9.15 4.16 22.40
CA TYR A 133 10.38 3.38 22.41
C TYR A 133 10.75 2.93 23.82
N PHE A 134 11.14 1.66 23.96
CA PHE A 134 11.52 1.10 25.25
C PHE A 134 12.74 1.81 25.84
N LYS A 135 12.59 2.36 27.07
CA LYS A 135 13.64 3.09 27.79
C LYS A 135 14.23 4.29 27.03
N ASN A 136 13.47 4.87 26.11
CA ASN A 136 13.90 6.06 25.38
C ASN A 136 12.77 7.09 25.34
N GLU A 137 12.58 7.78 26.46
CA GLU A 137 11.54 8.79 26.64
C GLU A 137 11.78 10.01 25.74
N GLU A 138 13.04 10.39 25.54
CA GLU A 138 13.42 11.49 24.64
C GLU A 138 12.97 11.22 23.21
N LYS A 139 13.33 10.06 22.65
CA LYS A 139 12.91 9.71 21.28
C LYS A 139 11.41 9.46 21.17
N THR A 140 10.79 8.99 22.25
CA THR A 140 9.32 8.85 22.30
C THR A 140 8.64 10.21 22.24
N ALA A 141 9.13 11.20 22.97
CA ALA A 141 8.58 12.55 22.95
C ALA A 141 8.86 13.31 21.64
N GLU A 142 9.93 12.92 20.92
CA GLU A 142 10.24 13.46 19.59
C GLU A 142 9.27 12.95 18.52
N ASP A 143 9.04 11.63 18.46
CA ASP A 143 8.30 11.00 17.36
C ASP A 143 6.80 10.80 17.64
N TYR A 144 6.38 10.86 18.91
CA TYR A 144 4.99 10.63 19.32
C TYR A 144 4.37 11.86 19.98
N SER A 145 3.09 12.08 19.71
CA SER A 145 2.30 13.15 20.33
C SER A 145 0.91 12.66 20.74
N VAL A 146 0.29 13.37 21.69
CA VAL A 146 -1.09 13.14 22.12
C VAL A 146 -1.89 14.41 21.83
N ASP A 147 -2.99 14.29 21.10
CA ASP A 147 -3.86 15.44 20.81
C ASP A 147 -4.87 15.72 21.95
N GLU A 148 -5.65 16.78 21.78
CA GLU A 148 -6.66 17.26 22.74
C GLU A 148 -7.74 16.22 23.07
N ASN A 149 -7.96 15.24 22.19
CA ASN A 149 -8.91 14.15 22.39
C ASN A 149 -8.28 12.92 23.04
N GLY A 150 -7.00 13.00 23.42
CA GLY A 150 -6.24 11.91 24.01
C GLY A 150 -5.74 10.87 23.00
N GLN A 151 -5.83 11.15 21.70
CA GLN A 151 -5.38 10.21 20.67
C GLN A 151 -3.87 10.31 20.46
N ARG A 152 -3.21 9.15 20.42
CA ARG A 152 -1.78 9.03 20.10
C ARG A 152 -1.57 9.16 18.59
N ASN A 153 -0.58 9.96 18.23
CA ASN A 153 -0.15 10.25 16.88
C ASN A 153 1.35 9.94 16.76
N LEU A 154 1.76 9.42 15.60
CA LEU A 154 3.12 9.11 15.21
C LEU A 154 3.51 9.93 13.97
N GLY A 155 4.64 10.63 14.03
CA GLY A 155 5.12 11.55 13.01
C GLY A 155 4.85 13.01 13.31
#